data_AF-A0A9Y2MPS7-F1
#
_entry.id   AF-A0A9Y2MPS7-F1
#
_cell.length_a   1.000
_cell.length_b   1.000
_cell.length_c   1.000
_cell.angle_alpha   90.00
_cell.angle_beta   90.00
_cell.angle_gamma   90.00
#
_symmetry.space_group_name_H-M   'P 1'
#
loop_
_entity.id
_entity.type
_entity.pdbx_description
1 polymer ?
#
loop_
_entity_poly.entity_id
_entity_poly.type
_entity_poly.pdbx_seq_one_letter_code
_entity_poly.pdbx_strand_id
1 'polypeptide(L)'
;MSVIELTTFTVRPERTQAMLATRPGMVEAFRRDRRGFVSARLVRVSADTWLDFVEWTDDTAWDASRAKGANQPEIAAFFATLDTLVSSERGVRYDDPAGARVRTIAYGPSPSQVGELYLPAGAGPFPVVVLAHGGFWTALYDRRQLTRLADDLVARGYAVWNVEYRRLGEPGGGRPGTFTDFAAAVDAVATLDPALDVSRVVLVGHSAGGQLSAWAAGRSALPVSAPGAGPKITPVAVVSLAGVLDLRGAADARLGRELADPDLPAPAGAPVAADPAYVPAVAALAGDGLVPALLGGTPATVPDRYALATPVDTGAPLLVVHGDADDIIPAAQARSPYADQTFNVAGAGHFEVIDPANPSWARVVTWLETKPAR
;
A
#
# COMPACT_ATOMS: atom_id res chain seq x y z
N MET A 1 -10.71 1.66 18.88
CA MET A 1 -9.46 1.92 18.13
C MET A 1 -8.90 3.21 18.68
N SER A 2 -7.61 3.26 19.01
CA SER A 2 -6.99 4.51 19.45
C SER A 2 -6.90 5.48 18.27
N VAL A 3 -7.31 6.70 18.52
CA VAL A 3 -7.30 7.79 17.53
C VAL A 3 -6.06 8.63 17.78
N ILE A 4 -5.34 8.97 16.72
CA ILE A 4 -4.25 9.94 16.79
C ILE A 4 -4.77 11.24 16.22
N GLU A 5 -4.59 12.33 16.93
CA GLU A 5 -4.70 13.66 16.39
C GLU A 5 -3.30 14.16 16.03
N LEU A 6 -3.11 14.55 14.79
CA LEU A 6 -1.88 15.13 14.26
C LEU A 6 -2.11 16.62 14.05
N THR A 7 -1.53 17.45 14.90
CA THR A 7 -1.68 18.91 14.81
C THR A 7 -0.38 19.55 14.38
N THR A 8 -0.37 20.11 13.17
CA THR A 8 0.76 20.88 12.65
C THR A 8 0.54 22.36 12.91
N PHE A 9 1.54 23.06 13.44
CA PHE A 9 1.47 24.49 13.69
C PHE A 9 2.84 25.16 13.61
N THR A 10 2.83 26.48 13.45
CA THR A 10 4.04 27.31 13.47
C THR A 10 4.14 28.11 14.77
N VAL A 11 5.37 28.33 15.22
CA VAL A 11 5.73 29.17 16.35
C VAL A 11 6.95 29.99 15.97
N ARG A 12 6.84 31.31 16.12
CA ARG A 12 7.97 32.20 15.88
C ARG A 12 9.15 31.87 16.79
N PRO A 13 10.41 31.96 16.31
CA PRO A 13 11.58 31.59 17.10
C PRO A 13 11.62 32.22 18.50
N GLU A 14 11.25 33.50 18.62
CA GLU A 14 11.21 34.23 19.89
C GLU A 14 10.17 33.72 20.90
N ARG A 15 9.14 32.98 20.44
CA ARG A 15 8.08 32.38 21.29
C ARG A 15 8.32 30.91 21.61
N THR A 16 9.34 30.29 21.02
CA THR A 16 9.62 28.85 21.19
C THR A 16 9.81 28.45 22.65
N GLN A 17 10.60 29.22 23.41
CA GLN A 17 10.83 28.91 24.84
C GLN A 17 9.55 29.01 25.66
N ALA A 18 8.67 29.99 25.37
CA ALA A 18 7.39 30.13 26.04
C ALA A 18 6.43 28.96 25.71
N MET A 19 6.40 28.51 24.45
CA MET A 19 5.63 27.33 24.04
C MET A 19 6.11 26.07 24.80
N LEU A 20 7.43 25.84 24.85
CA LEU A 20 8.00 24.70 25.56
C LEU A 20 7.73 24.75 27.07
N ALA A 21 7.78 25.94 27.67
CA ALA A 21 7.50 26.13 29.10
C ALA A 21 6.03 25.90 29.47
N THR A 22 5.09 26.24 28.58
CA THR A 22 3.63 26.06 28.82
C THR A 22 3.16 24.64 28.53
N ARG A 23 3.90 23.87 27.71
CA ARG A 23 3.51 22.53 27.27
C ARG A 23 3.23 21.54 28.41
N PRO A 24 4.06 21.41 29.47
CA PRO A 24 3.76 20.47 30.56
C PRO A 24 2.42 20.77 31.25
N GLY A 25 2.09 22.04 31.43
CA GLY A 25 0.82 22.48 32.03
C GLY A 25 -0.39 22.11 31.17
N MET A 26 -0.28 22.30 29.84
CA MET A 26 -1.32 21.91 28.89
C MET A 26 -1.55 20.39 28.90
N VAL A 27 -0.49 19.58 28.91
CA VAL A 27 -0.60 18.11 28.95
C VAL A 27 -1.26 17.64 30.25
N GLU A 28 -0.93 18.25 31.38
CA GLU A 28 -1.55 17.91 32.66
C GLU A 28 -3.02 18.34 32.73
N ALA A 29 -3.35 19.52 32.17
CA ALA A 29 -4.73 19.93 32.02
C ALA A 29 -5.52 18.99 31.09
N PHE A 30 -4.89 18.46 30.03
CA PHE A 30 -5.49 17.44 29.18
C PHE A 30 -5.80 16.15 29.96
N ARG A 31 -4.84 15.63 30.75
CA ARG A 31 -5.07 14.45 31.61
C ARG A 31 -6.24 14.63 32.58
N ARG A 32 -6.39 15.84 33.13
CA ARG A 32 -7.43 16.16 34.12
C ARG A 32 -8.80 16.42 33.49
N ASP A 33 -8.86 17.14 32.37
CA ASP A 33 -10.11 17.67 31.80
C ASP A 33 -10.63 16.86 30.60
N ARG A 34 -9.77 16.12 29.89
CA ARG A 34 -10.12 15.49 28.61
C ARG A 34 -10.32 13.99 28.77
N ARG A 35 -11.59 13.59 28.74
CA ARG A 35 -11.98 12.17 28.72
C ARG A 35 -11.26 11.47 27.57
N GLY A 36 -10.62 10.33 27.86
CA GLY A 36 -10.00 9.49 26.86
C GLY A 36 -8.66 10.01 26.31
N PHE A 37 -8.05 11.03 26.94
CA PHE A 37 -6.67 11.40 26.65
C PHE A 37 -5.72 10.27 27.08
N VAL A 38 -4.86 9.82 26.16
CA VAL A 38 -3.89 8.74 26.39
C VAL A 38 -2.49 9.32 26.57
N SER A 39 -1.99 10.02 25.56
CA SER A 39 -0.64 10.59 25.58
C SER A 39 -0.55 11.78 24.62
N ALA A 40 0.52 12.57 24.77
CA ALA A 40 0.83 13.58 23.79
C ALA A 40 2.34 13.75 23.61
N ARG A 41 2.78 13.95 22.38
CA ARG A 41 4.19 14.09 22.01
C ARG A 41 4.37 15.23 21.02
N LEU A 42 5.23 16.17 21.40
CA LEU A 42 5.59 17.32 20.58
C LEU A 42 6.90 17.04 19.84
N VAL A 43 6.91 17.32 18.53
CA VAL A 43 8.07 17.12 17.64
C VAL A 43 8.36 18.42 16.90
N ARG A 44 9.64 18.81 16.85
CA ARG A 44 10.09 19.93 16.04
C ARG A 44 10.36 19.45 14.61
N VAL A 45 9.67 20.02 13.63
CA VAL A 45 9.80 19.66 12.21
C VAL A 45 10.80 20.58 11.51
N SER A 46 10.79 21.88 11.83
CA SER A 46 11.72 22.87 11.30
C SER A 46 12.04 23.95 12.35
N ALA A 47 12.69 25.05 11.94
CA ALA A 47 13.00 26.17 12.83
C ALA A 47 11.74 26.74 13.51
N ASP A 48 10.63 26.83 12.78
CA ASP A 48 9.36 27.42 13.20
C ASP A 48 8.19 26.43 13.20
N THR A 49 8.31 25.26 12.57
CA THR A 49 7.21 24.30 12.41
C THR A 49 7.30 23.16 13.41
N TRP A 50 6.16 22.82 14.01
CA TRP A 50 5.99 21.80 15.03
C TRP A 50 4.83 20.88 14.69
N LEU A 51 4.94 19.64 15.13
CA LEU A 51 3.92 18.61 15.01
C LEU A 51 3.61 18.05 16.40
N ASP A 52 2.34 18.08 16.79
CA ASP A 52 1.85 17.53 18.04
C ASP A 52 0.99 16.29 17.77
N PHE A 53 1.44 15.18 18.34
CA PHE A 53 0.77 13.89 18.31
C PHE A 53 -0.02 13.75 19.60
N VAL A 54 -1.35 13.73 19.54
CA VAL A 54 -2.20 13.49 20.71
C VAL A 54 -2.97 12.21 20.51
N GLU A 55 -2.90 11.30 21.47
CA GLU A 55 -3.57 10.01 21.41
C GLU A 55 -4.83 10.02 22.26
N TRP A 56 -5.90 9.46 21.68
CA TRP A 56 -7.23 9.37 22.26
C TRP A 56 -7.70 7.91 22.28
N THR A 57 -8.53 7.56 23.25
CA THR A 57 -9.09 6.19 23.37
C THR A 57 -10.05 5.82 22.24
N ASP A 58 -10.78 6.81 21.70
CA ASP A 58 -11.84 6.66 20.70
C ASP A 58 -12.23 8.00 20.07
N ASP A 59 -13.02 7.96 18.99
CA ASP A 59 -13.48 9.14 18.25
C ASP A 59 -14.34 10.08 19.10
N THR A 60 -15.16 9.53 20.01
CA THR A 60 -16.04 10.34 20.85
C THR A 60 -15.23 11.16 21.86
N ALA A 61 -14.13 10.60 22.37
CA ALA A 61 -13.18 11.30 23.22
C ALA A 61 -12.46 12.43 22.46
N TRP A 62 -12.04 12.17 21.22
CA TRP A 62 -11.43 13.19 20.36
C TRP A 62 -12.39 14.33 20.03
N ASP A 63 -13.61 14.03 19.55
CA ASP A 63 -14.63 15.03 19.21
C ASP A 63 -15.00 15.90 20.42
N ALA A 64 -15.19 15.27 21.59
CA ALA A 64 -15.49 15.99 22.83
C ALA A 64 -14.35 16.92 23.25
N SER A 65 -13.09 16.51 23.04
CA SER A 65 -11.94 17.37 23.28
C SER A 65 -11.92 18.56 22.31
N ARG A 66 -12.12 18.33 21.01
CA ARG A 66 -12.19 19.42 20.02
C ARG A 66 -13.27 20.44 20.36
N ALA A 67 -14.46 19.97 20.73
CA ALA A 67 -15.58 20.83 21.11
C ALA A 67 -15.27 21.73 22.33
N LYS A 68 -14.45 21.25 23.27
CA LYS A 68 -14.01 22.03 24.44
C LYS A 68 -13.00 23.13 24.10
N GLY A 69 -12.32 23.07 22.95
CA GLY A 69 -11.33 24.07 22.54
C GLY A 69 -10.26 24.32 23.61
N ALA A 70 -9.88 25.58 23.84
CA ALA A 70 -8.93 25.97 24.88
C ALA A 70 -9.62 26.45 26.17
N ASN A 71 -10.54 25.65 26.72
CA ASN A 71 -11.35 26.00 27.91
C ASN A 71 -10.56 26.17 29.23
N GLN A 72 -9.41 25.52 29.38
CA GLN A 72 -8.60 25.60 30.60
C GLN A 72 -7.47 26.64 30.43
N PRO A 73 -7.12 27.40 31.48
CA PRO A 73 -6.05 28.41 31.41
C PRO A 73 -4.72 27.86 30.90
N GLU A 74 -4.33 26.66 31.32
CA GLU A 74 -3.07 26.03 30.93
C GLU A 74 -3.09 25.59 29.45
N ILE A 75 -4.25 25.19 28.94
CA ILE A 75 -4.45 24.84 27.54
C ILE A 75 -4.39 26.13 26.70
N ALA A 76 -5.11 27.18 27.12
CA ALA A 76 -5.10 28.47 26.47
C ALA A 76 -3.70 29.10 26.41
N ALA A 77 -2.92 28.97 27.49
CA ALA A 77 -1.56 29.47 27.56
C ALA A 77 -0.65 28.83 26.50
N PHE A 78 -0.78 27.53 26.24
CA PHE A 78 -0.03 26.86 25.17
C PHE A 78 -0.48 27.35 23.79
N PHE A 79 -1.78 27.32 23.49
CA PHE A 79 -2.30 27.73 22.18
C PHE A 79 -2.03 29.22 21.86
N ALA A 80 -1.95 30.09 22.87
CA ALA A 80 -1.59 31.50 22.68
C ALA A 80 -0.15 31.73 22.19
N THR A 81 0.72 30.72 22.30
CA THR A 81 2.11 30.80 21.80
C THR A 81 2.22 30.54 20.31
N LEU A 82 1.21 29.91 19.70
CA LEU A 82 1.18 29.57 18.28
C LEU A 82 1.07 30.84 17.44
N ASP A 83 1.71 30.80 16.27
CA ASP A 83 1.56 31.82 15.25
C ASP A 83 0.45 31.45 14.29
N THR A 84 0.52 30.25 13.70
CA THR A 84 -0.52 29.70 12.82
C THR A 84 -0.77 28.23 13.14
N LEU A 85 -2.04 27.83 13.22
CA LEU A 85 -2.45 26.43 13.16
C LEU A 85 -2.52 26.02 11.69
N VAL A 86 -1.66 25.10 11.26
CA VAL A 86 -1.52 24.69 9.86
C VAL A 86 -2.53 23.59 9.52
N SER A 87 -2.55 22.52 10.30
CA SER A 87 -3.52 21.43 10.15
C SER A 87 -3.83 20.75 11.49
N SER A 88 -4.99 20.12 11.58
CA SER A 88 -5.38 19.23 12.67
C SER A 88 -6.12 18.06 12.05
N GLU A 89 -5.41 16.95 11.91
CA GLU A 89 -5.81 15.78 11.14
C GLU A 89 -6.09 14.60 12.05
N ARG A 90 -7.08 13.80 11.67
CA ARG A 90 -7.38 12.52 12.32
C ARG A 90 -6.53 11.42 11.69
N GLY A 91 -5.64 10.85 12.48
CA GLY A 91 -4.96 9.59 12.21
C GLY A 91 -5.56 8.44 13.03
N VAL A 92 -5.23 7.22 12.62
CA VAL A 92 -5.50 6.01 13.41
C VAL A 92 -4.15 5.43 13.78
N ARG A 93 -3.95 5.06 15.06
CA ARG A 93 -2.75 4.31 15.46
C ARG A 93 -2.95 2.87 14.99
N TYR A 94 -2.07 2.39 14.12
CA TYR A 94 -2.08 1.00 13.70
C TYR A 94 -1.17 0.11 14.56
N ASP A 95 -1.11 0.41 15.86
CA ASP A 95 -0.38 -0.46 16.79
C ASP A 95 -1.34 -1.54 17.24
N ASP A 96 -1.31 -2.64 16.50
CA ASP A 96 -1.92 -3.87 16.98
C ASP A 96 -1.18 -4.30 18.27
N PRO A 97 -1.90 -4.67 19.34
CA PRO A 97 -1.27 -5.06 20.60
C PRO A 97 -0.29 -6.21 20.38
N ALA A 98 0.79 -6.27 21.17
CA ALA A 98 1.75 -7.37 21.12
C ALA A 98 1.01 -8.72 21.22
N GLY A 99 1.12 -9.55 20.18
CA GLY A 99 0.39 -10.82 20.05
C GLY A 99 -0.84 -10.79 19.15
N ALA A 100 -1.18 -9.66 18.52
CA ALA A 100 -2.18 -9.62 17.47
C ALA A 100 -1.75 -10.46 16.26
N ARG A 101 -2.72 -11.18 15.67
CA ARG A 101 -2.54 -12.04 14.48
C ARG A 101 -2.03 -11.25 13.27
N VAL A 102 -2.34 -9.96 13.22
CA VAL A 102 -1.96 -9.02 12.15
C VAL A 102 -1.29 -7.83 12.81
N ARG A 103 -0.20 -7.34 12.22
CA ARG A 103 0.45 -6.07 12.57
C ARG A 103 0.55 -5.19 11.36
N THR A 104 0.03 -3.98 11.45
CA THR A 104 0.25 -2.98 10.40
C THR A 104 1.58 -2.26 10.64
N ILE A 105 2.48 -2.28 9.65
CA ILE A 105 3.85 -1.77 9.77
C ILE A 105 4.12 -0.77 8.65
N ALA A 106 4.61 0.42 9.00
CA ALA A 106 5.10 1.38 8.02
C ALA A 106 6.49 0.98 7.53
N TYR A 107 6.69 0.98 6.21
CA TYR A 107 8.00 0.78 5.58
C TYR A 107 8.57 2.08 4.98
N GLY A 108 7.83 3.18 5.07
CA GLY A 108 8.25 4.51 4.62
C GLY A 108 7.40 5.63 5.21
N PRO A 109 7.72 6.91 4.93
CA PRO A 109 7.07 8.07 5.53
C PRO A 109 5.67 8.41 4.99
N SER A 110 5.27 7.92 3.82
CA SER A 110 3.96 8.19 3.22
C SER A 110 2.86 7.35 3.87
N PRO A 111 1.60 7.84 3.97
CA PRO A 111 0.47 7.04 4.48
C PRO A 111 0.26 5.71 3.76
N SER A 112 0.50 5.68 2.43
CA SER A 112 0.42 4.46 1.61
C SER A 112 1.69 3.60 1.65
N GLN A 113 2.73 3.97 2.40
CA GLN A 113 3.93 3.14 2.57
C GLN A 113 3.81 2.25 3.82
N VAL A 114 2.78 1.40 3.80
CA VAL A 114 2.39 0.53 4.92
C VAL A 114 2.09 -0.89 4.41
N GLY A 115 2.20 -1.90 5.26
CA GLY A 115 1.67 -3.23 4.97
C GLY A 115 1.15 -3.91 6.23
N GLU A 116 0.36 -4.95 6.04
CA GLU A 116 -0.17 -5.80 7.11
C GLU A 116 0.63 -7.11 7.13
N LEU A 117 1.34 -7.34 8.24
CA LEU A 117 2.06 -8.57 8.50
C LEU A 117 1.18 -9.54 9.28
N TYR A 118 0.81 -10.64 8.64
CA TYR A 118 0.13 -11.76 9.25
C TYR A 118 1.14 -12.87 9.56
N LEU A 119 1.07 -13.41 10.78
CA LEU A 119 1.89 -14.54 11.19
C LEU A 119 1.02 -15.77 11.50
N PRO A 120 1.41 -16.97 11.02
CA PRO A 120 0.84 -18.22 11.51
C PRO A 120 1.14 -18.44 12.99
N ALA A 121 0.44 -19.39 13.61
CA ALA A 121 0.80 -19.84 14.95
C ALA A 121 2.16 -20.57 14.92
N GLY A 122 2.98 -20.36 15.96
CA GLY A 122 4.29 -20.99 16.11
C GLY A 122 5.44 -19.97 16.10
N ALA A 123 6.67 -20.48 16.09
CA ALA A 123 7.89 -19.65 16.20
C ALA A 123 8.57 -19.36 14.86
N GLY A 124 8.09 -19.94 13.74
CA GLY A 124 8.76 -19.85 12.45
C GLY A 124 10.02 -20.74 12.34
N PRO A 125 10.90 -20.50 11.35
CA PRO A 125 10.77 -19.47 10.32
C PRO A 125 9.70 -19.83 9.28
N PHE A 126 8.82 -18.88 8.96
CA PHE A 126 7.70 -19.08 8.04
C PHE A 126 8.07 -18.63 6.62
N PRO A 127 7.77 -19.42 5.56
CA PRO A 127 7.87 -18.91 4.19
C PRO A 127 6.97 -17.69 4.03
N VAL A 128 7.42 -16.71 3.25
CA VAL A 128 6.78 -15.40 3.14
C VAL A 128 6.07 -15.27 1.80
N VAL A 129 4.83 -14.81 1.83
CA VAL A 129 4.11 -14.33 0.64
C VAL A 129 3.91 -12.83 0.76
N VAL A 130 4.45 -12.07 -0.19
CA VAL A 130 4.13 -10.65 -0.34
C VAL A 130 2.93 -10.52 -1.27
N LEU A 131 1.85 -9.92 -0.79
CA LEU A 131 0.63 -9.69 -1.58
C LEU A 131 0.59 -8.26 -2.12
N ALA A 132 0.32 -8.13 -3.41
CA ALA A 132 0.18 -6.84 -4.10
C ALA A 132 -1.21 -6.72 -4.74
N HIS A 133 -2.02 -5.80 -4.24
CA HIS A 133 -3.38 -5.60 -4.76
C HIS A 133 -3.40 -4.90 -6.13
N GLY A 134 -4.57 -4.98 -6.79
CA GLY A 134 -4.83 -4.40 -8.10
C GLY A 134 -5.49 -3.02 -8.04
N GLY A 135 -6.20 -2.65 -9.10
CA GLY A 135 -6.96 -1.39 -9.16
C GLY A 135 -6.39 -0.34 -10.12
N PHE A 136 -5.83 -0.78 -11.24
CA PHE A 136 -5.20 0.09 -12.26
C PHE A 136 -4.16 1.08 -11.70
N TRP A 137 -3.42 0.66 -10.67
CA TRP A 137 -2.47 1.52 -9.95
C TRP A 137 -3.10 2.81 -9.40
N THR A 138 -4.42 2.87 -9.21
CA THR A 138 -5.15 4.06 -8.76
C THR A 138 -5.42 4.04 -7.26
N ALA A 139 -5.53 5.23 -6.67
CA ALA A 139 -5.80 5.40 -5.26
C ALA A 139 -7.25 5.04 -4.85
N LEU A 140 -8.07 4.54 -5.79
CA LEU A 140 -9.44 4.08 -5.53
C LEU A 140 -9.49 2.77 -4.75
N TYR A 141 -8.45 1.96 -4.81
CA TYR A 141 -8.41 0.62 -4.23
C TYR A 141 -7.19 0.46 -3.34
N ASP A 142 -7.28 -0.49 -2.41
CA ASP A 142 -6.24 -0.74 -1.41
C ASP A 142 -6.05 -2.24 -1.14
N ARG A 143 -5.05 -2.53 -0.32
CA ARG A 143 -4.64 -3.89 0.08
C ARG A 143 -5.76 -4.77 0.66
N ARG A 144 -6.90 -4.23 1.11
CA ARG A 144 -8.01 -5.03 1.69
C ARG A 144 -8.65 -5.96 0.66
N GLN A 145 -8.45 -5.68 -0.63
CA GLN A 145 -8.85 -6.55 -1.73
C GLN A 145 -8.29 -7.99 -1.58
N LEU A 146 -7.11 -8.14 -0.97
CA LEU A 146 -6.42 -9.42 -0.84
C LEU A 146 -6.46 -10.02 0.57
N THR A 147 -7.22 -9.42 1.51
CA THR A 147 -7.30 -9.91 2.91
C THR A 147 -7.73 -11.37 2.99
N ARG A 148 -8.65 -11.82 2.13
CA ARG A 148 -9.09 -13.23 2.13
C ARG A 148 -7.99 -14.20 1.68
N LEU A 149 -7.15 -13.81 0.72
CA LEU A 149 -5.98 -14.60 0.34
C LEU A 149 -4.96 -14.63 1.49
N ALA A 150 -4.76 -13.50 2.18
CA ALA A 150 -3.88 -13.45 3.34
C ALA A 150 -4.33 -14.42 4.44
N ASP A 151 -5.63 -14.44 4.75
CA ASP A 151 -6.20 -15.36 5.74
C ASP A 151 -5.99 -16.85 5.38
N ASP A 152 -6.24 -17.23 4.12
CA ASP A 152 -6.05 -18.61 3.65
C ASP A 152 -4.57 -19.02 3.65
N LEU A 153 -3.67 -18.15 3.19
CA LEU A 153 -2.22 -18.41 3.19
C LEU A 153 -1.66 -18.58 4.62
N VAL A 154 -2.12 -17.75 5.56
CA VAL A 154 -1.74 -17.87 6.98
C VAL A 154 -2.22 -19.18 7.58
N ALA A 155 -3.45 -19.61 7.24
CA ALA A 155 -3.97 -20.90 7.67
C ALA A 155 -3.15 -22.09 7.13
N ARG A 156 -2.40 -21.88 6.04
CA ARG A 156 -1.49 -22.87 5.43
C ARG A 156 -0.04 -22.76 5.90
N GLY A 157 0.25 -21.86 6.86
CA GLY A 157 1.58 -21.74 7.45
C GLY A 157 2.52 -20.75 6.74
N TYR A 158 2.01 -19.89 5.86
CA TYR A 158 2.77 -18.79 5.29
C TYR A 158 2.65 -17.53 6.15
N ALA A 159 3.75 -16.85 6.39
CA ALA A 159 3.69 -15.44 6.80
C ALA A 159 3.29 -14.60 5.59
N VAL A 160 2.37 -13.66 5.79
CA VAL A 160 1.86 -12.83 4.69
C VAL A 160 2.19 -11.37 4.96
N TRP A 161 2.79 -10.72 3.96
CA TRP A 161 3.03 -9.29 3.94
C TRP A 161 2.12 -8.64 2.88
N ASN A 162 0.95 -8.17 3.31
CA ASN A 162 -0.06 -7.57 2.44
C ASN A 162 0.17 -6.06 2.31
N VAL A 163 0.73 -5.62 1.19
CA VAL A 163 1.31 -4.28 1.09
C VAL A 163 0.38 -3.27 0.44
N GLU A 164 0.44 -2.05 0.96
CA GLU A 164 0.01 -0.83 0.27
C GLU A 164 1.22 -0.14 -0.37
N TYR A 165 1.00 0.71 -1.38
CA TYR A 165 2.05 1.49 -2.06
C TYR A 165 1.44 2.73 -2.69
N ARG A 166 2.14 3.86 -2.87
CA ARG A 166 1.52 5.05 -3.50
C ARG A 166 1.00 4.78 -4.91
N ARG A 167 -0.16 5.33 -5.23
CA ARG A 167 -0.96 5.08 -6.44
C ARG A 167 -1.30 6.39 -7.16
N LEU A 168 -1.69 6.30 -8.43
CA LEU A 168 -2.20 7.42 -9.23
C LEU A 168 -3.39 8.09 -8.51
N GLY A 169 -3.31 9.42 -8.37
CA GLY A 169 -4.20 10.23 -7.55
C GLY A 169 -3.53 10.75 -6.28
N GLU A 170 -2.53 10.04 -5.74
CA GLU A 170 -1.75 10.49 -4.59
C GLU A 170 -0.52 11.30 -4.99
N PRO A 171 -0.06 12.25 -4.14
CA PRO A 171 1.21 12.92 -4.33
C PRO A 171 2.40 11.95 -4.45
N GLY A 172 3.05 11.98 -5.60
CA GLY A 172 4.18 11.09 -5.91
C GLY A 172 3.79 9.68 -6.35
N GLY A 173 2.51 9.38 -6.55
CA GLY A 173 2.07 8.15 -7.21
C GLY A 173 2.46 8.11 -8.69
N GLY A 174 2.47 6.91 -9.27
CA GLY A 174 3.04 6.66 -10.59
C GLY A 174 4.56 6.51 -10.53
N ARG A 175 5.24 6.57 -11.69
CA ARG A 175 6.69 6.49 -11.74
C ARG A 175 7.32 7.83 -11.29
N PRO A 176 8.31 7.83 -10.37
CA PRO A 176 8.96 6.65 -9.79
C PRO A 176 8.28 6.08 -8.53
N GLY A 177 7.41 6.83 -7.85
CA GLY A 177 6.93 6.52 -6.51
C GLY A 177 6.28 5.15 -6.33
N THR A 178 5.32 4.75 -7.17
CA THR A 178 4.67 3.43 -7.10
C THR A 178 5.69 2.29 -7.16
N PHE A 179 6.66 2.40 -8.06
CA PHE A 179 7.72 1.39 -8.23
C PHE A 179 8.71 1.40 -7.07
N THR A 180 9.14 2.58 -6.60
CA THR A 180 10.04 2.68 -5.45
C THR A 180 9.38 2.20 -4.16
N ASP A 181 8.09 2.45 -3.99
CA ASP A 181 7.32 2.05 -2.82
C ASP A 181 7.17 0.53 -2.79
N PHE A 182 6.73 -0.07 -3.90
CA PHE A 182 6.60 -1.53 -3.96
C PHE A 182 7.96 -2.25 -3.80
N ALA A 183 9.03 -1.70 -4.40
CA ALA A 183 10.38 -2.20 -4.20
C ALA A 183 10.82 -2.14 -2.72
N ALA A 184 10.55 -1.02 -2.04
CA ALA A 184 10.85 -0.85 -0.62
C ALA A 184 10.02 -1.80 0.25
N ALA A 185 8.74 -2.02 -0.09
CA ALA A 185 7.86 -2.95 0.62
C ALA A 185 8.36 -4.40 0.53
N VAL A 186 8.82 -4.83 -0.65
CA VAL A 186 9.44 -6.16 -0.84
C VAL A 186 10.75 -6.27 -0.05
N ASP A 187 11.60 -5.25 -0.12
CA ASP A 187 12.90 -5.25 0.57
C ASP A 187 12.77 -5.17 2.10
N ALA A 188 11.66 -4.62 2.62
CA ALA A 188 11.39 -4.55 4.05
C ALA A 188 11.33 -5.95 4.70
N VAL A 189 10.92 -6.97 3.95
CA VAL A 189 10.86 -8.38 4.42
C VAL A 189 12.19 -8.84 5.03
N ALA A 190 13.33 -8.33 4.53
CA ALA A 190 14.66 -8.68 5.03
C ALA A 190 14.86 -8.41 6.53
N THR A 191 14.10 -7.48 7.11
CA THR A 191 14.24 -7.06 8.52
C THR A 191 12.90 -6.93 9.24
N LEU A 192 11.81 -7.35 8.61
CA LEU A 192 10.45 -7.06 9.08
C LEU A 192 10.12 -7.78 10.38
N ASP A 193 10.47 -9.07 10.47
CA ASP A 193 10.28 -9.88 11.66
C ASP A 193 11.24 -11.10 11.67
N PRO A 194 11.83 -11.46 12.81
CA PRO A 194 12.75 -12.61 12.89
C PRO A 194 12.09 -13.97 12.64
N ALA A 195 10.76 -14.09 12.69
CA ALA A 195 10.04 -15.32 12.38
C ALA A 195 9.88 -15.56 10.87
N LEU A 196 10.39 -14.67 10.01
CA LEU A 196 10.28 -14.80 8.55
C LEU A 196 11.45 -15.59 7.96
N ASP A 197 11.13 -16.54 7.10
CA ASP A 197 12.10 -17.22 6.25
C ASP A 197 12.36 -16.39 4.99
N VAL A 198 13.34 -15.49 5.08
CA VAL A 198 13.73 -14.60 3.99
C VAL A 198 14.36 -15.34 2.79
N SER A 199 14.67 -16.64 2.92
CA SER A 199 15.12 -17.49 1.80
C SER A 199 13.96 -18.03 0.95
N ARG A 200 12.72 -17.91 1.45
CA ARG A 200 11.48 -18.39 0.81
C ARG A 200 10.45 -17.27 0.68
N VAL A 201 10.78 -16.23 -0.08
CA VAL A 201 9.85 -15.14 -0.40
C VAL A 201 9.22 -15.35 -1.77
N VAL A 202 7.89 -15.38 -1.83
CA VAL A 202 7.10 -15.41 -3.06
C VAL A 202 6.35 -14.09 -3.21
N LEU A 203 6.26 -13.56 -4.42
CA LEU A 203 5.37 -12.44 -4.73
C LEU A 203 4.08 -12.96 -5.38
N VAL A 204 2.92 -12.55 -4.86
CA VAL A 204 1.61 -12.86 -5.46
C VAL A 204 0.86 -11.55 -5.65
N GLY A 205 0.48 -11.27 -6.88
CA GLY A 205 -0.17 -10.00 -7.22
C GLY A 205 -1.40 -10.17 -8.08
N HIS A 206 -2.39 -9.29 -7.87
CA HIS A 206 -3.60 -9.22 -8.69
C HIS A 206 -3.57 -8.02 -9.64
N SER A 207 -3.93 -8.21 -10.91
CA SER A 207 -4.10 -7.11 -11.87
C SER A 207 -2.84 -6.22 -11.95
N ALA A 208 -2.96 -4.92 -11.66
CA ALA A 208 -1.82 -4.01 -11.49
C ALA A 208 -0.73 -4.55 -10.52
N GLY A 209 -1.11 -5.19 -9.42
CA GLY A 209 -0.20 -5.83 -8.48
C GLY A 209 0.48 -7.09 -9.04
N GLY A 210 -0.17 -7.80 -9.98
CA GLY A 210 0.41 -8.92 -10.72
C GLY A 210 1.55 -8.44 -11.62
N GLN A 211 1.36 -7.29 -12.29
CA GLN A 211 2.42 -6.61 -13.02
C GLN A 211 3.55 -6.17 -12.10
N LEU A 212 3.26 -5.51 -10.98
CA LEU A 212 4.28 -5.05 -10.04
C LEU A 212 5.09 -6.22 -9.47
N SER A 213 4.43 -7.33 -9.11
CA SER A 213 5.09 -8.56 -8.63
C SER A 213 6.05 -9.14 -9.67
N ALA A 214 5.61 -9.26 -10.92
CA ALA A 214 6.44 -9.78 -12.00
C ALA A 214 7.61 -8.84 -12.34
N TRP A 215 7.38 -7.53 -12.33
CA TRP A 215 8.44 -6.52 -12.47
C TRP A 215 9.46 -6.60 -11.32
N ALA A 216 9.00 -6.73 -10.07
CA ALA A 216 9.85 -6.72 -8.90
C ALA A 216 10.83 -7.91 -8.86
N ALA A 217 10.46 -9.06 -9.42
CA ALA A 217 11.37 -10.19 -9.56
C ALA A 217 12.57 -9.88 -10.49
N GLY A 218 12.41 -8.97 -11.45
CA GLY A 218 13.44 -8.57 -12.41
C GLY A 218 14.40 -7.48 -11.91
N ARG A 219 14.21 -6.99 -10.68
CA ARG A 219 14.94 -5.84 -10.13
C ARG A 219 16.47 -6.00 -10.12
N SER A 220 16.98 -7.21 -10.01
CA SER A 220 18.42 -7.49 -10.03
C SER A 220 19.08 -7.23 -11.39
N ALA A 221 18.30 -7.23 -12.48
CA ALA A 221 18.78 -6.95 -13.83
C ALA A 221 18.59 -5.47 -14.24
N LEU A 222 17.95 -4.66 -13.38
CA LEU A 222 17.71 -3.25 -13.69
C LEU A 222 19.02 -2.44 -13.61
N PRO A 223 19.20 -1.41 -14.45
CA PRO A 223 20.27 -0.43 -14.29
C PRO A 223 20.20 0.24 -12.92
N VAL A 224 21.36 0.57 -12.33
CA VAL A 224 21.47 1.16 -10.97
C VAL A 224 20.64 2.44 -10.80
N SER A 225 20.39 3.18 -11.88
CA SER A 225 19.57 4.40 -11.88
C SER A 225 18.06 4.15 -11.97
N ALA A 226 17.64 2.92 -12.23
CA ALA A 226 16.22 2.58 -12.36
C ALA A 226 15.55 2.51 -10.97
N PRO A 227 14.26 2.92 -10.87
CA PRO A 227 13.49 2.75 -9.64
C PRO A 227 13.57 1.31 -9.12
N GLY A 228 13.93 1.14 -7.85
CA GLY A 228 13.97 -0.18 -7.22
C GLY A 228 15.16 -1.07 -7.60
N ALA A 229 16.15 -0.63 -8.37
CA ALA A 229 17.35 -1.44 -8.63
C ALA A 229 18.10 -1.81 -7.34
N GLY A 230 18.86 -2.92 -7.39
CA GLY A 230 19.64 -3.41 -6.25
C GLY A 230 18.78 -3.99 -5.12
N PRO A 231 17.95 -5.01 -5.39
CA PRO A 231 17.02 -5.56 -4.40
C PRO A 231 17.75 -6.21 -3.22
N LYS A 232 17.17 -6.07 -2.02
CA LYS A 232 17.61 -6.83 -0.83
C LYS A 232 16.97 -8.22 -0.79
N ILE A 233 15.77 -8.33 -1.34
CA ILE A 233 15.02 -9.58 -1.44
C ILE A 233 14.82 -9.91 -2.91
N THR A 234 15.22 -11.12 -3.30
CA THR A 234 14.90 -11.66 -4.63
C THR A 234 13.96 -12.85 -4.43
N PRO A 235 12.76 -12.84 -5.03
CA PRO A 235 11.73 -13.85 -4.72
C PRO A 235 12.02 -15.20 -5.36
N VAL A 236 11.73 -16.32 -4.69
CA VAL A 236 11.87 -17.68 -5.25
C VAL A 236 10.88 -17.97 -6.37
N ALA A 237 9.74 -17.27 -6.41
CA ALA A 237 8.68 -17.48 -7.36
C ALA A 237 7.73 -16.27 -7.40
N VAL A 238 6.99 -16.15 -8.50
CA VAL A 238 5.96 -15.11 -8.70
C VAL A 238 4.66 -15.74 -9.17
N VAL A 239 3.54 -15.25 -8.65
CA VAL A 239 2.20 -15.52 -9.18
C VAL A 239 1.56 -14.22 -9.64
N SER A 240 1.16 -14.17 -10.90
CA SER A 240 0.37 -13.09 -11.50
C SER A 240 -1.07 -13.56 -11.69
N LEU A 241 -2.00 -12.99 -10.91
CA LEU A 241 -3.44 -13.24 -10.98
C LEU A 241 -4.07 -12.13 -11.83
N ALA A 242 -4.43 -12.43 -13.07
CA ALA A 242 -4.98 -11.49 -14.07
C ALA A 242 -4.12 -10.23 -14.28
N GLY A 243 -2.79 -10.36 -14.19
CA GLY A 243 -1.88 -9.21 -14.26
C GLY A 243 -1.72 -8.58 -15.65
N VAL A 244 -1.28 -7.32 -15.68
CA VAL A 244 -0.99 -6.58 -16.93
C VAL A 244 0.50 -6.71 -17.29
N LEU A 245 0.88 -7.79 -17.97
CA LEU A 245 2.27 -8.15 -18.22
C LEU A 245 2.87 -7.54 -19.50
N ASP A 246 2.04 -6.95 -20.38
CA ASP A 246 2.49 -6.15 -21.53
C ASP A 246 2.04 -4.69 -21.39
N LEU A 247 2.85 -3.85 -20.75
CA LEU A 247 2.51 -2.43 -20.58
C LEU A 247 2.47 -1.66 -21.89
N ARG A 248 3.22 -2.09 -22.92
CA ARG A 248 3.21 -1.40 -24.21
C ARG A 248 1.89 -1.68 -24.94
N GLY A 249 1.52 -2.95 -25.05
CA GLY A 249 0.24 -3.36 -25.60
C GLY A 249 -0.93 -2.77 -24.82
N ALA A 250 -0.84 -2.68 -23.49
CA ALA A 250 -1.87 -2.08 -22.66
C ALA A 250 -2.03 -0.57 -22.91
N ALA A 251 -0.93 0.16 -23.10
CA ALA A 251 -0.99 1.58 -23.47
C ALA A 251 -1.58 1.79 -24.87
N ASP A 252 -1.17 0.97 -25.85
CA ASP A 252 -1.72 1.03 -27.22
C ASP A 252 -3.23 0.70 -27.24
N ALA A 253 -3.66 -0.23 -26.38
CA ALA A 253 -5.07 -0.58 -26.17
C ALA A 253 -5.86 0.42 -25.32
N ARG A 254 -5.21 1.47 -24.79
CA ARG A 254 -5.83 2.48 -23.92
C ARG A 254 -6.46 1.89 -22.66
N LEU A 255 -5.78 0.91 -22.06
CA LEU A 255 -6.27 0.18 -20.90
C LEU A 255 -6.60 1.15 -19.73
N GLY A 256 -7.83 1.06 -19.22
CA GLY A 256 -8.32 1.89 -18.12
C GLY A 256 -8.90 3.24 -18.55
N ARG A 257 -9.07 3.52 -19.85
CA ARG A 257 -9.73 4.74 -20.35
C ARG A 257 -11.16 4.88 -19.83
N GLU A 258 -11.82 3.76 -19.51
CA GLU A 258 -13.19 3.71 -18.99
C GLU A 258 -13.30 4.47 -17.66
N LEU A 259 -12.21 4.56 -16.88
CA LEU A 259 -12.16 5.32 -15.63
C LEU A 259 -12.17 6.84 -15.84
N ALA A 260 -12.09 7.33 -17.08
CA ALA A 260 -12.27 8.76 -17.39
C ALA A 260 -13.72 9.22 -17.22
N ASP A 261 -14.67 8.28 -17.23
CA ASP A 261 -16.09 8.53 -16.93
C ASP A 261 -16.37 8.16 -15.46
N PRO A 262 -16.50 9.16 -14.55
CA PRO A 262 -16.75 8.91 -13.13
C PRO A 262 -18.14 8.34 -12.85
N ASP A 263 -19.07 8.42 -13.81
CA ASP A 263 -20.43 7.91 -13.69
C ASP A 263 -20.57 6.50 -14.26
N LEU A 264 -19.50 5.95 -14.87
CA LEU A 264 -19.51 4.60 -15.40
C LEU A 264 -19.73 3.58 -14.27
N PRO A 265 -20.70 2.65 -14.42
CA PRO A 265 -20.90 1.60 -13.44
C PRO A 265 -19.63 0.76 -13.25
N ALA A 266 -19.32 0.44 -11.98
CA ALA A 266 -18.22 -0.46 -11.68
C ALA A 266 -18.42 -1.82 -12.35
N PRO A 267 -17.35 -2.48 -12.85
CA PRO A 267 -17.43 -3.83 -13.39
C PRO A 267 -18.05 -4.83 -12.41
N ALA A 268 -18.63 -5.90 -12.93
CA ALA A 268 -19.18 -6.96 -12.10
C ALA A 268 -18.12 -7.54 -11.16
N GLY A 269 -18.46 -7.71 -9.88
CA GLY A 269 -17.55 -8.25 -8.87
C GLY A 269 -16.45 -7.29 -8.39
N ALA A 270 -16.35 -6.07 -8.95
CA ALA A 270 -15.39 -5.09 -8.48
C ALA A 270 -15.65 -4.68 -7.02
N PRO A 271 -14.60 -4.55 -6.19
CA PRO A 271 -14.76 -4.02 -4.85
C PRO A 271 -15.27 -2.58 -4.92
N VAL A 272 -15.98 -2.16 -3.88
CA VAL A 272 -16.31 -0.74 -3.70
C VAL A 272 -15.00 0.04 -3.54
N ALA A 273 -14.92 1.22 -4.16
CA ALA A 273 -13.77 2.10 -4.00
C ALA A 273 -13.50 2.36 -2.51
N ALA A 274 -12.27 2.08 -2.09
CA ALA A 274 -11.78 2.28 -0.74
C ALA A 274 -11.77 3.76 -0.35
N ASP A 275 -11.44 4.63 -1.31
CA ASP A 275 -11.44 6.07 -1.16
C ASP A 275 -12.06 6.75 -2.39
N PRO A 276 -13.38 7.00 -2.38
CA PRO A 276 -14.07 7.63 -3.49
C PRO A 276 -13.68 9.10 -3.70
N ALA A 277 -12.96 9.74 -2.77
CA ALA A 277 -12.50 11.12 -2.95
C ALA A 277 -11.48 11.25 -4.09
N TYR A 278 -10.81 10.16 -4.47
CA TYR A 278 -9.88 10.14 -5.61
C TYR A 278 -10.56 9.98 -6.97
N VAL A 279 -11.87 9.72 -7.05
CA VAL A 279 -12.57 9.52 -8.33
C VAL A 279 -12.33 10.67 -9.32
N PRO A 280 -12.49 11.96 -8.96
CA PRO A 280 -12.25 13.05 -9.91
C PRO A 280 -10.80 13.14 -10.37
N ALA A 281 -9.84 12.89 -9.47
CA ALA A 281 -8.42 12.93 -9.79
C ALA A 281 -8.04 11.77 -10.74
N VAL A 282 -8.56 10.57 -10.50
CA VAL A 282 -8.33 9.40 -11.33
C VAL A 282 -8.99 9.57 -12.70
N ALA A 283 -10.21 10.10 -12.76
CA ALA A 283 -10.88 10.37 -14.03
C ALA A 283 -10.09 11.36 -14.90
N ALA A 284 -9.56 12.42 -14.29
CA ALA A 284 -8.70 13.37 -14.98
C ALA A 284 -7.38 12.75 -15.49
N LEU A 285 -6.83 11.79 -14.76
CA LEU A 285 -5.61 11.06 -15.14
C LEU A 285 -5.85 9.99 -16.19
N ALA A 286 -7.02 9.36 -16.18
CA ALA A 286 -7.34 8.24 -17.05
C ALA A 286 -7.25 8.63 -18.51
N GLY A 287 -7.83 9.75 -18.94
CA GLY A 287 -7.70 10.28 -20.31
C GLY A 287 -7.82 9.18 -21.39
N ASP A 288 -6.72 8.91 -22.10
CA ASP A 288 -6.59 7.86 -23.12
C ASP A 288 -6.03 6.51 -22.60
N GLY A 289 -6.13 6.24 -21.31
CA GLY A 289 -5.63 5.06 -20.60
C GLY A 289 -4.67 5.39 -19.44
N LEU A 290 -4.58 4.50 -18.45
CA LEU A 290 -3.81 4.74 -17.23
C LEU A 290 -2.33 4.38 -17.31
N VAL A 291 -1.92 3.56 -18.27
CA VAL A 291 -0.50 3.18 -18.40
C VAL A 291 0.39 4.39 -18.73
N PRO A 292 0.00 5.31 -19.64
CA PRO A 292 0.75 6.55 -19.83
C PRO A 292 0.84 7.43 -18.58
N ALA A 293 -0.22 7.50 -17.77
CA ALA A 293 -0.20 8.23 -16.49
C ALA A 293 0.77 7.57 -15.49
N LEU A 294 0.74 6.24 -15.37
CA LEU A 294 1.64 5.45 -14.54
C LEU A 294 3.11 5.72 -14.91
N LEU A 295 3.45 5.70 -16.19
CA LEU A 295 4.84 5.79 -16.66
C LEU A 295 5.28 7.23 -16.96
N GLY A 296 4.38 8.20 -16.88
CA GLY A 296 4.62 9.61 -17.19
C GLY A 296 4.93 9.85 -18.66
N GLY A 297 4.23 9.14 -19.56
CA GLY A 297 4.33 9.28 -21.01
C GLY A 297 3.88 8.04 -21.79
N THR A 298 3.71 8.19 -23.10
CA THR A 298 3.36 7.11 -24.04
C THR A 298 4.59 6.26 -24.41
N PRO A 299 4.42 5.05 -24.99
CA PRO A 299 5.54 4.25 -25.49
C PRO A 299 6.45 4.98 -26.48
N ALA A 300 5.89 5.93 -27.26
CA ALA A 300 6.65 6.74 -28.20
C ALA A 300 7.51 7.81 -27.51
N THR A 301 7.03 8.39 -26.41
CA THR A 301 7.72 9.48 -25.70
C THR A 301 8.70 8.99 -24.65
N VAL A 302 8.45 7.83 -24.04
CA VAL A 302 9.27 7.30 -22.94
C VAL A 302 9.54 5.79 -23.08
N PRO A 303 10.05 5.30 -24.22
CA PRO A 303 10.20 3.88 -24.50
C PRO A 303 11.01 3.13 -23.44
N ASP A 304 12.06 3.75 -22.91
CA ASP A 304 12.90 3.15 -21.87
C ASP A 304 12.13 2.88 -20.57
N ARG A 305 11.13 3.71 -20.24
CA ARG A 305 10.31 3.50 -19.03
C ARG A 305 9.42 2.27 -19.17
N TYR A 306 8.89 2.02 -20.36
CA TYR A 306 8.13 0.81 -20.65
C TYR A 306 9.05 -0.41 -20.59
N ALA A 307 10.23 -0.35 -21.22
CA ALA A 307 11.20 -1.44 -21.19
C ALA A 307 11.64 -1.82 -19.76
N LEU A 308 11.78 -0.83 -18.87
CA LEU A 308 12.18 -1.04 -17.46
C LEU A 308 11.03 -1.45 -16.53
N ALA A 309 9.78 -1.23 -16.93
CA ALA A 309 8.59 -1.54 -16.12
C ALA A 309 7.88 -2.82 -16.56
N THR A 310 8.04 -3.23 -17.83
CA THR A 310 7.55 -4.51 -18.32
C THR A 310 8.38 -5.66 -17.73
N PRO A 311 7.73 -6.71 -17.19
CA PRO A 311 8.43 -7.89 -16.68
C PRO A 311 9.34 -8.53 -17.74
N VAL A 312 10.52 -8.97 -17.30
CA VAL A 312 11.52 -9.67 -18.12
C VAL A 312 11.74 -11.09 -17.59
N ASP A 313 12.51 -11.93 -18.29
CA ASP A 313 12.98 -13.19 -17.72
C ASP A 313 13.85 -12.90 -16.49
N THR A 314 13.45 -13.45 -15.35
CA THR A 314 14.12 -13.24 -14.06
C THR A 314 14.82 -14.51 -13.55
N GLY A 315 14.62 -15.65 -14.23
CA GLY A 315 14.97 -16.98 -13.74
C GLY A 315 14.13 -17.47 -12.55
N ALA A 316 13.29 -16.64 -11.93
CA ALA A 316 12.34 -17.06 -10.92
C ALA A 316 11.06 -17.57 -11.60
N PRO A 317 10.55 -18.77 -11.22
CA PRO A 317 9.33 -19.30 -11.78
C PRO A 317 8.14 -18.33 -11.71
N LEU A 318 7.50 -18.10 -12.84
CA LEU A 318 6.31 -17.27 -13.00
C LEU A 318 5.08 -18.14 -13.34
N LEU A 319 4.10 -18.15 -12.44
CA LEU A 319 2.75 -18.66 -12.71
C LEU A 319 1.84 -17.51 -13.12
N VAL A 320 1.24 -17.62 -14.29
CA VAL A 320 0.17 -16.72 -14.76
C VAL A 320 -1.16 -17.42 -14.60
N VAL A 321 -2.10 -16.79 -13.90
CA VAL A 321 -3.48 -17.26 -13.78
C VAL A 321 -4.42 -16.19 -14.33
N HIS A 322 -5.36 -16.57 -15.19
CA HIS A 322 -6.29 -15.61 -15.79
C HIS A 322 -7.67 -16.24 -16.00
N GLY A 323 -8.73 -15.46 -15.80
CA GLY A 323 -10.09 -15.89 -16.13
C GLY A 323 -10.34 -15.77 -17.63
N ASP A 324 -11.02 -16.74 -18.25
CA ASP A 324 -11.36 -16.64 -19.68
C ASP A 324 -12.60 -15.77 -19.96
N ALA A 325 -13.31 -15.34 -18.91
CA ALA A 325 -14.41 -14.40 -18.95
C ALA A 325 -14.05 -13.02 -18.34
N ASP A 326 -12.75 -12.73 -18.17
CA ASP A 326 -12.25 -11.44 -17.70
C ASP A 326 -12.54 -10.33 -18.74
N ASP A 327 -13.40 -9.39 -18.36
CA ASP A 327 -13.83 -8.25 -19.18
C ASP A 327 -13.08 -6.95 -18.82
N ILE A 328 -12.20 -6.99 -17.82
CA ILE A 328 -11.43 -5.84 -17.34
C ILE A 328 -10.03 -5.86 -17.95
N ILE A 329 -9.34 -6.99 -17.85
CA ILE A 329 -7.99 -7.18 -18.40
C ILE A 329 -8.09 -8.17 -19.55
N PRO A 330 -7.93 -7.74 -20.82
CA PRO A 330 -7.94 -8.65 -21.94
C PRO A 330 -6.84 -9.71 -21.81
N ALA A 331 -7.13 -10.96 -22.15
CA ALA A 331 -6.19 -12.08 -22.06
C ALA A 331 -4.86 -11.86 -22.81
N ALA A 332 -4.82 -10.97 -23.81
CA ALA A 332 -3.58 -10.58 -24.47
C ALA A 332 -2.60 -9.86 -23.52
N GLN A 333 -3.12 -9.08 -22.57
CA GLN A 333 -2.34 -8.33 -21.59
C GLN A 333 -1.82 -9.21 -20.45
N ALA A 334 -2.47 -10.33 -20.17
CA ALA A 334 -2.05 -11.28 -19.14
C ALA A 334 -0.98 -12.27 -19.61
N ARG A 335 -0.61 -12.27 -20.90
CA ARG A 335 0.40 -13.18 -21.44
C ARG A 335 1.81 -12.66 -21.18
N SER A 336 2.71 -13.58 -20.82
CA SER A 336 4.14 -13.32 -20.77
C SER A 336 4.88 -14.47 -21.46
N PRO A 337 5.85 -14.20 -22.35
CA PRO A 337 6.72 -15.23 -22.91
C PRO A 337 7.63 -15.87 -21.84
N TYR A 338 7.72 -15.26 -20.66
CA TYR A 338 8.53 -15.71 -19.53
C TYR A 338 7.73 -16.51 -18.50
N ALA A 339 6.46 -16.82 -18.77
CA ALA A 339 5.64 -17.63 -17.87
C ALA A 339 6.04 -19.11 -17.95
N ASP A 340 6.51 -19.68 -16.85
CA ASP A 340 6.74 -21.13 -16.73
C ASP A 340 5.45 -21.92 -16.88
N GLN A 341 4.37 -21.40 -16.30
CA GLN A 341 3.05 -22.00 -16.39
C GLN A 341 2.00 -20.91 -16.57
N THR A 342 1.04 -21.18 -17.45
CA THR A 342 -0.17 -20.37 -17.62
C THR A 342 -1.38 -21.24 -17.32
N PHE A 343 -2.29 -20.71 -16.53
CA PHE A 343 -3.53 -21.37 -16.16
C PHE A 343 -4.72 -20.46 -16.45
N ASN A 344 -5.57 -20.90 -17.38
CA ASN A 344 -6.84 -20.23 -17.65
C ASN A 344 -7.95 -20.86 -16.81
N VAL A 345 -8.70 -20.04 -16.09
CA VAL A 345 -9.81 -20.44 -15.23
C VAL A 345 -11.12 -20.28 -16.01
N ALA A 346 -11.73 -21.40 -16.38
CA ALA A 346 -12.94 -21.41 -17.18
C ALA A 346 -14.13 -20.75 -16.45
N GLY A 347 -14.80 -19.83 -17.11
CA GLY A 347 -15.95 -19.06 -16.62
C GLY A 347 -15.61 -18.02 -15.54
N ALA A 348 -14.34 -17.83 -15.21
CA ALA A 348 -13.93 -16.86 -14.19
C ALA A 348 -13.76 -15.47 -14.80
N GLY A 349 -14.28 -14.45 -14.13
CA GLY A 349 -14.02 -13.06 -14.42
C GLY A 349 -12.74 -12.57 -13.73
N HIS A 350 -12.62 -11.24 -13.64
CA HIS A 350 -11.40 -10.60 -13.15
C HIS A 350 -11.11 -10.84 -11.66
N PHE A 351 -12.14 -11.05 -10.84
CA PHE A 351 -12.02 -11.12 -9.38
C PHE A 351 -12.14 -12.54 -8.82
N GLU A 352 -12.69 -13.49 -9.58
CA GLU A 352 -12.81 -14.88 -9.17
C GLU A 352 -11.44 -15.56 -9.01
N VAL A 353 -10.40 -15.06 -9.69
CA VAL A 353 -9.02 -15.58 -9.56
C VAL A 353 -8.33 -15.19 -8.23
N ILE A 354 -8.93 -14.28 -7.45
CA ILE A 354 -8.49 -13.91 -6.10
C ILE A 354 -9.45 -14.36 -5.00
N ASP A 355 -10.46 -15.16 -5.34
CA ASP A 355 -11.34 -15.77 -4.36
C ASP A 355 -10.74 -17.10 -3.85
N PRO A 356 -10.36 -17.21 -2.55
CA PRO A 356 -9.85 -18.46 -2.02
C PRO A 356 -10.84 -19.63 -2.08
N ALA A 357 -12.15 -19.36 -2.21
CA ALA A 357 -13.16 -20.39 -2.42
C ALA A 357 -13.22 -20.91 -3.86
N ASN A 358 -12.62 -20.21 -4.82
CA ASN A 358 -12.56 -20.65 -6.20
C ASN A 358 -11.57 -21.83 -6.34
N PRO A 359 -11.93 -22.94 -7.02
CA PRO A 359 -11.03 -24.09 -7.21
C PRO A 359 -9.69 -23.76 -7.87
N SER A 360 -9.61 -22.65 -8.62
CA SER A 360 -8.35 -22.16 -9.19
C SER A 360 -7.32 -21.78 -8.13
N TRP A 361 -7.76 -21.24 -6.99
CA TRP A 361 -6.87 -20.84 -5.91
C TRP A 361 -6.13 -22.03 -5.30
N ALA A 362 -6.81 -23.17 -5.12
CA ALA A 362 -6.16 -24.40 -4.64
C ALA A 362 -4.98 -24.82 -5.52
N ARG A 363 -5.09 -24.62 -6.85
CA ARG A 363 -3.99 -24.91 -7.79
C ARG A 363 -2.82 -23.95 -7.63
N VAL A 364 -3.10 -22.67 -7.36
CA VAL A 364 -2.06 -21.68 -7.06
C VAL A 364 -1.29 -22.11 -5.82
N VAL A 365 -2.01 -22.46 -4.74
CA VAL A 365 -1.38 -22.92 -3.50
C VAL A 365 -0.55 -24.18 -3.72
N THR A 366 -1.08 -25.21 -4.39
CA THR A 366 -0.30 -26.42 -4.69
C THR A 366 0.96 -26.08 -5.49
N TRP A 367 0.88 -25.13 -6.43
CA TRP A 367 2.06 -24.68 -7.15
C TRP A 367 3.07 -23.96 -6.24
N LEU A 368 2.62 -23.16 -5.28
CA LEU A 368 3.48 -22.50 -4.28
C LEU A 368 4.19 -23.51 -3.38
N GLU A 369 3.50 -24.57 -2.96
CA GLU A 369 4.06 -25.64 -2.11
C GLU A 369 5.23 -26.39 -2.78
N THR A 370 5.30 -26.39 -4.12
CA THR A 370 6.40 -27.03 -4.86
C THR A 370 7.69 -26.21 -4.90
N LYS A 371 7.68 -24.95 -4.44
CA LYS A 371 8.82 -24.04 -4.64
C LYS A 371 9.89 -24.22 -3.55
N PRO A 372 11.16 -24.46 -3.95
CA PRO A 372 12.24 -24.64 -2.99
C PRO A 372 12.65 -23.30 -2.36
N ALA A 373 13.41 -23.39 -1.26
CA ALA A 373 14.21 -22.27 -0.76
C ALA A 373 15.36 -21.93 -1.72
N ARG A 374 15.87 -20.70 -1.67
CA ARG A 374 17.06 -20.27 -2.42
C ARG A 374 18.35 -20.92 -1.92
#